data_AF-A0A2V0QLD4-F1
#
_entry.id   AF-A0A2V0QLD4-F1
#
_cell.length_a   1.000
_cell.length_b   1.000
_cell.length_c   1.000
_cell.angle_alpha   90.00
_cell.angle_beta   90.00
_cell.angle_gamma   90.00
#
_symmetry.space_group_name_H-M   'P 1'
#
loop_
_entity.id
_entity.type
_entity.pdbx_description
1 polymer ?
#
loop_
_entity_poly.entity_id
_entity_poly.type
_entity_poly.pdbx_seq_one_letter_code
_entity_poly.pdbx_strand_id
1 'polypeptide(L)' 'MTHLIEGTSISTMDGKPVALDGHRCVCGCQLVSTLAATFMSVAP' A
#
# COMPACT_ATOMS: atom_id res chain seq x y z
N MET A 1 14.42 -0.57 8.75
CA MET A 1 13.27 -1.49 8.79
C MET A 1 12.02 -0.69 8.42
N THR A 2 11.58 -0.74 7.15
CA THR A 2 10.47 0.07 6.64
C THR A 2 9.17 -0.74 6.74
N HIS A 3 8.54 -0.72 7.91
CA HIS A 3 7.23 -1.34 8.11
C HIS A 3 6.12 -0.36 7.78
N LEU A 4 5.13 -0.82 7.05
CA LEU A 4 3.89 -0.10 6.74
C LEU A 4 2.89 -0.42 7.85
N ILE A 5 2.28 0.61 8.45
CA ILE A 5 1.22 0.42 9.47
C ILE A 5 -0.17 0.46 8.86
N GLU A 6 -0.27 0.96 7.63
CA GLU A 6 -1.52 1.10 6.90
C GLU A 6 -1.43 0.34 5.58
N GLY A 7 -2.53 -0.31 5.22
CA GLY A 7 -2.71 -1.08 3.99
C GLY A 7 -4.16 -0.99 3.55
N THR A 8 -4.40 -0.99 2.24
CA THR A 8 -5.75 -0.91 1.69
C THR A 8 -6.48 -2.25 1.82
N SER A 9 -7.77 -2.20 2.12
CA SER A 9 -8.64 -3.38 2.14
C SER A 9 -9.16 -3.76 0.76
N ILE A 10 -8.96 -2.92 -0.25
CA ILE A 10 -9.48 -3.12 -1.61
C ILE A 10 -8.56 -4.01 -2.45
N SER A 11 -7.32 -4.23 -2.01
CA SER A 11 -6.32 -4.99 -2.75
C SER A 11 -5.35 -5.68 -1.79
N THR A 12 -5.18 -6.99 -2.01
CA THR A 12 -4.28 -7.84 -1.23
C THR A 12 -3.29 -8.53 -2.14
N MET A 13 -2.02 -8.55 -1.77
CA MET A 13 -0.96 -9.29 -2.45
C MET A 13 -0.39 -10.30 -1.45
N ASP A 14 -0.32 -11.58 -1.83
CA ASP A 14 0.03 -12.68 -0.91
C ASP A 14 -0.79 -12.71 0.40
N GLY A 15 -2.08 -12.37 0.31
CA GLY A 15 -2.98 -12.32 1.46
C GLY A 15 -2.70 -11.18 2.45
N LYS A 16 -1.79 -10.26 2.13
CA LYS A 16 -1.51 -9.05 2.92
C LYS A 16 -2.07 -7.82 2.21
N PRO A 17 -2.65 -6.85 2.95
CA PRO A 17 -3.14 -5.62 2.36
C PRO A 17 -1.98 -4.81 1.78
N VAL A 18 -2.17 -4.29 0.57
CA VAL A 18 -1.14 -3.50 -0.13
C VAL A 18 -1.14 -2.08 0.41
N ALA A 19 0.02 -1.48 0.67
CA ALA A 19 0.06 -0.06 1.00
C ALA A 19 0.07 0.80 -0.25
N LEU A 20 -0.81 1.81 -0.27
CA LEU A 20 -0.93 2.77 -1.36
C LEU A 20 -0.27 4.11 -1.00
N ASP A 21 -0.22 5.00 -1.98
CA ASP A 21 0.22 6.38 -1.78
C ASP A 21 -0.52 7.04 -0.60
N GLY A 22 0.22 7.78 0.22
CA GLY A 22 -0.28 8.45 1.41
C GLY A 22 -0.40 7.56 2.65
N HIS A 23 -0.21 6.24 2.55
CA HIS A 23 -0.24 5.36 3.72
C HIS A 23 0.95 5.56 4.64
N ARG A 24 0.71 5.46 5.94
CA ARG A 24 1.73 5.72 6.96
C ARG A 24 2.64 4.52 7.18
N CYS A 25 3.92 4.84 7.35
CA CYS A 25 4.96 3.93 7.78
C CYS A 25 5.13 4.00 9.31
N VAL A 26 5.68 2.96 9.93
CA VAL A 26 6.04 2.92 11.37
C VAL A 26 6.94 4.10 11.74
N CYS A 27 7.78 4.56 10.83
CA CYS A 27 8.66 5.72 11.05
C CYS A 27 7.94 7.07 11.04
N GLY A 28 6.62 7.11 10.84
CA GLY A 28 5.82 8.33 10.78
C GLY A 28 5.79 9.01 9.41
N CYS A 29 6.59 8.57 8.46
CA CYS A 29 6.56 9.03 7.06
C CYS A 29 5.34 8.47 6.32
N GLN A 30 4.99 9.12 5.20
CA GLN A 30 4.00 8.62 4.25
C GLN A 30 4.69 7.91 3.09
N LEU A 31 4.10 6.81 2.63
CA LEU A 31 4.51 6.09 1.44
C LEU A 31 4.17 6.95 0.22
N VAL A 32 5.16 7.19 -0.63
CA VAL A 32 4.96 7.88 -1.91
C VAL A 32 5.00 6.84 -3.01
N SER A 33 3.91 6.70 -3.75
CA SER A 33 3.81 5.76 -4.87
C SER A 33 3.30 6.48 -6.12
N THR A 34 3.94 6.21 -7.25
CA THR A 34 3.49 6.71 -8.56
C THR A 34 2.29 5.92 -9.09
N LEU A 35 1.94 4.81 -8.44
CA LEU A 35 0.76 4.03 -8.74
C LEU A 35 -0.46 4.68 -8.07
N ALA A 36 -1.30 5.36 -8.86
CA ALA A 36 -2.57 5.85 -8.31
C ALA A 36 -3.47 4.68 -7.91
N ALA A 37 -4.24 4.88 -6.83
CA ALA A 37 -5.14 3.89 -6.23
C ALA A 37 -6.12 3.24 -7.22
N THR A 38 -6.36 3.87 -8.37
CA THR A 38 -7.26 3.43 -9.44
C THR A 38 -6.63 2.47 -10.45
N PHE A 39 -5.30 2.34 -10.52
CA PHE A 39 -4.62 1.54 -11.56
C PHE A 39 -4.27 0.10 -11.14
N MET A 40 -4.78 -0.37 -9.99
CA MET A 40 -4.43 -1.70 -9.49
C MET A 40 -5.33 -2.79 -10.08
N SER A 41 -5.07 -3.20 -11.32
CA SER A 41 -5.52 -4.50 -11.83
C SER A 41 -4.50 -5.56 -11.45
N VAL A 42 -4.75 -6.32 -10.39
CA VAL A 42 -4.02 -7.57 -10.16
C VAL A 42 -4.49 -8.55 -11.22
N ALA A 43 -3.65 -8.81 -12.22
CA ALA A 43 -3.86 -9.95 -13.10
C ALA A 43 -3.65 -11.22 -12.25
N PRO A 44 -4.52 -12.24 -12.39
CA PRO A 44 -4.41 -13.49 -11.63
C PRO A 44 -3.10 -14.24 -11.90
#